data_AF-A0A931Y1E0-F1
#
_entry.id   AF-A0A931Y1E0-F1
#
_cell.length_a   1.000
_cell.length_b   1.000
_cell.length_c   1.000
_cell.angle_alpha   90.00
_cell.angle_beta   90.00
_cell.angle_gamma   90.00
#
_symmetry.space_group_name_H-M   'P 1'
#
loop_
_entity.id
_entity.type
_entity.pdbx_description
1 polymer ?
#
loop_
_entity_poly.entity_id
_entity_poly.type
_entity_poly.pdbx_seq_one_letter_code
_entity_poly.pdbx_strand_id
1 'polypeptide(L)'
;MLTRSKLGVAGAAMALVACSAERPIDADPSVSVTVDQAIVHGARDGTRHRSVVALIARDGAVGHLCTAAVIAPDVVLTARHCVAELLAAGIECPARAPQVGASLHPGALAVHPSADARTGPPAAFGRAIHAPRTDALCDADLALVTLDRPVAVPPMRLARGKRPRVGDRIVAVGYGQLGDRGGQGLRRFRSDVSILSVSPAEMVVDESTCSGDSGGPAIDEDTGEILGVLSRGSSTCAGAGARNVYTRVTPFLELIDRVVGVEPPPSPAPPPANDVGEPCSDGGTCAAGLCLGAPSGYCTRPCGGTAKRCPNGYRCTRPAPAAPAVASGSVAGVCAVRS
;
A
#
# COMPACT_ATOMS: atom_id res chain seq x y z
N MET A 1 -19.78 57.34 -81.58
CA MET A 1 -19.64 56.26 -80.58
C MET A 1 -19.16 56.89 -79.27
N LEU A 2 -20.08 57.20 -78.37
CA LEU A 2 -19.81 57.73 -77.03
C LEU A 2 -21.12 57.70 -76.23
N THR A 3 -21.15 56.97 -75.11
CA THR A 3 -21.81 57.42 -73.88
C THR A 3 -21.42 56.49 -72.71
N ARG A 4 -21.05 57.14 -71.61
CA ARG A 4 -20.60 56.57 -70.33
C ARG A 4 -21.78 55.94 -69.57
N SER A 5 -21.48 54.96 -68.71
CA SER A 5 -22.28 54.71 -67.49
C SER A 5 -21.39 54.33 -66.29
N LYS A 6 -21.72 55.04 -65.20
CA LYS A 6 -21.42 54.98 -63.76
C LYS A 6 -21.65 53.57 -63.17
N LEU A 7 -21.32 53.16 -61.94
CA LEU A 7 -20.54 53.54 -60.75
C LEU A 7 -20.99 52.51 -59.66
N GLY A 8 -20.13 52.04 -58.74
CA GLY A 8 -20.55 51.29 -57.53
C GLY A 8 -19.63 50.08 -57.21
N VAL A 9 -18.56 50.25 -56.42
CA VAL A 9 -18.45 50.05 -54.95
C VAL A 9 -18.69 48.61 -54.47
N ALA A 10 -17.63 47.95 -54.00
CA ALA A 10 -17.55 47.32 -52.67
C ALA A 10 -16.14 46.73 -52.48
N GLY A 11 -15.34 47.36 -51.61
CA GLY A 11 -14.06 46.83 -51.16
C GLY A 11 -14.28 45.79 -50.06
N ALA A 12 -13.73 44.59 -50.24
CA ALA A 12 -13.65 43.56 -49.21
C ALA A 12 -12.20 43.49 -48.72
N ALA A 13 -11.94 44.06 -47.54
CA ALA A 13 -10.68 43.88 -46.82
C ALA A 13 -10.74 42.52 -46.10
N MET A 14 -10.06 41.52 -46.66
CA MET A 14 -9.90 40.20 -46.05
C MET A 14 -8.69 40.23 -45.12
N ALA A 15 -8.92 40.33 -43.83
CA ALA A 15 -7.89 40.13 -42.81
C ALA A 15 -7.53 38.64 -42.78
N LEU A 16 -6.36 38.28 -43.30
CA LEU A 16 -5.80 36.94 -43.20
C LEU A 16 -5.32 36.71 -41.75
N VAL A 17 -6.09 35.94 -41.00
CA VAL A 17 -5.67 35.36 -39.72
C VAL A 17 -4.57 34.35 -40.01
N ALA A 18 -3.35 34.67 -39.58
CA ALA A 18 -2.22 33.75 -39.61
C ALA A 18 -2.41 32.68 -38.51
N CYS A 19 -3.02 31.56 -38.84
CA CYS A 19 -2.92 30.36 -38.04
C CYS A 19 -1.51 29.78 -38.22
N SER A 20 -0.68 29.83 -37.18
CA SER A 20 0.51 28.97 -37.10
C SER A 20 0.02 27.53 -37.03
N ALA A 21 0.08 26.83 -38.16
CA ALA A 21 -0.08 25.39 -38.19
C ALA A 21 1.19 24.77 -37.59
N GLU A 22 1.08 24.21 -36.40
CA GLU A 22 2.06 23.27 -35.88
C GLU A 22 2.23 22.14 -36.91
N ARG A 23 3.49 21.92 -37.32
CA ARG A 23 3.81 20.87 -38.28
C ARG A 23 3.40 19.52 -37.67
N PRO A 24 2.60 18.70 -38.37
CA PRO A 24 2.42 17.31 -37.97
C PRO A 24 3.79 16.65 -37.97
N ILE A 25 4.14 15.98 -36.87
CA ILE A 25 5.31 15.12 -36.82
C ILE A 25 5.01 13.95 -37.77
N ASP A 26 5.80 13.84 -38.85
CA ASP A 26 5.71 12.73 -39.78
C ASP A 26 5.92 11.41 -39.04
N ALA A 27 4.94 10.51 -39.10
CA ALA A 27 5.04 9.17 -38.55
C ALA A 27 5.96 8.33 -39.45
N ASP A 28 7.04 7.78 -38.87
CA ASP A 28 7.96 6.88 -39.56
C ASP A 28 7.29 5.51 -39.81
N PRO A 29 7.06 5.10 -41.06
CA PRO A 29 6.41 3.84 -41.40
C PRO A 29 7.29 2.60 -41.13
N SER A 30 8.54 2.77 -40.68
CA SER A 30 9.40 1.67 -40.25
C SER A 30 9.13 1.20 -38.80
N VAL A 31 8.33 1.95 -38.03
CA VAL A 31 7.96 1.59 -36.66
C VAL A 31 6.60 0.89 -36.65
N SER A 32 6.64 -0.44 -36.81
CA SER A 32 5.47 -1.29 -36.60
C SER A 32 5.35 -1.65 -35.12
N VAL A 33 4.41 -1.03 -34.41
CA VAL A 33 4.07 -1.40 -33.03
C VAL A 33 3.05 -2.53 -33.06
N THR A 34 3.48 -3.75 -32.79
CA THR A 34 2.57 -4.88 -32.57
C THR A 34 1.99 -4.82 -31.17
N VAL A 35 0.68 -4.62 -31.04
CA VAL A 35 -0.02 -4.58 -29.74
C VAL A 35 -0.46 -6.00 -29.38
N ASP A 36 0.20 -6.59 -28.39
CA ASP A 36 -0.07 -7.96 -27.89
C ASP A 36 0.17 -8.03 -26.38
N GLN A 37 -0.74 -7.56 -25.51
CA GLN A 37 -0.34 -7.33 -24.11
C GLN A 37 -1.43 -7.63 -23.05
N ALA A 38 -1.10 -8.57 -22.14
CA ALA A 38 -1.66 -8.79 -20.79
C ALA A 38 -0.87 -7.95 -19.80
N ILE A 39 -1.44 -7.57 -18.66
CA ILE A 39 -1.32 -6.18 -18.19
C ILE A 39 -1.72 -5.29 -19.37
N VAL A 40 -2.83 -4.56 -19.27
CA VAL A 40 -3.35 -3.86 -20.45
C VAL A 40 -2.29 -2.89 -20.95
N HIS A 41 -1.92 -2.96 -22.23
CA HIS A 41 -0.78 -2.23 -22.84
C HIS A 41 0.62 -2.53 -22.24
N GLY A 42 0.82 -3.64 -21.51
CA GLY A 42 2.04 -3.98 -20.79
C GLY A 42 3.04 -4.91 -21.51
N ALA A 43 4.32 -4.51 -21.53
CA ALA A 43 5.41 -5.23 -22.16
C ALA A 43 5.71 -6.61 -21.54
N ARG A 44 6.31 -7.52 -22.34
CA ARG A 44 6.89 -8.76 -21.80
C ARG A 44 7.97 -8.43 -20.77
N ASP A 45 7.89 -9.07 -19.61
CA ASP A 45 8.80 -8.79 -18.49
C ASP A 45 10.23 -9.26 -18.77
N GLY A 46 10.39 -10.50 -19.23
CA GLY A 46 11.68 -11.16 -19.31
C GLY A 46 12.23 -11.45 -17.91
N THR A 47 13.37 -10.83 -17.57
CA THR A 47 14.09 -11.05 -16.31
C THR A 47 14.06 -9.83 -15.38
N ARG A 48 13.21 -8.82 -15.63
CA ARG A 48 13.20 -7.57 -14.86
C ARG A 48 12.58 -7.77 -13.48
N HIS A 49 11.39 -8.35 -13.41
CA HIS A 49 10.63 -8.50 -12.17
C HIS A 49 10.60 -9.97 -11.71
N ARG A 50 11.77 -10.59 -11.57
CA ARG A 50 11.93 -12.03 -11.22
C ARG A 50 11.31 -12.41 -9.88
N SER A 51 11.18 -11.45 -8.99
CA SER A 51 10.56 -11.60 -7.68
C SER A 51 9.03 -11.62 -7.74
N VAL A 52 8.45 -11.29 -8.90
CA VAL A 52 7.02 -11.45 -9.18
C VAL A 52 6.81 -12.82 -9.82
N VAL A 53 6.07 -13.66 -9.12
CA VAL A 53 5.94 -15.09 -9.40
C VAL A 53 4.48 -15.43 -9.65
N ALA A 54 4.23 -16.46 -10.45
CA ALA A 54 2.89 -17.00 -10.60
C ALA A 54 2.56 -17.86 -9.37
N LEU A 55 1.34 -17.69 -8.87
CA LEU A 55 0.77 -18.51 -7.80
C LEU A 55 -0.37 -19.31 -8.41
N ILE A 56 -0.20 -20.62 -8.51
CA ILE A 56 -1.20 -21.51 -9.08
C ILE A 56 -1.82 -22.32 -7.95
N ALA A 57 -3.09 -22.06 -7.66
CA ALA A 57 -3.89 -22.88 -6.75
C ALA A 57 -4.47 -24.05 -7.53
N ARG A 58 -4.23 -25.29 -7.07
CA ARG A 58 -4.77 -26.52 -7.66
C ARG A 58 -5.81 -27.11 -6.72
N ASP A 59 -7.08 -26.94 -7.06
CA ASP A 59 -8.18 -27.64 -6.40
C ASP A 59 -8.86 -28.57 -7.40
N GLY A 60 -8.61 -29.88 -7.28
CA GLY A 60 -9.03 -30.87 -8.27
C GLY A 60 -8.37 -30.68 -9.65
N ALA A 61 -9.17 -30.78 -10.72
CA ALA A 61 -8.68 -30.75 -12.10
C ALA A 61 -8.45 -29.35 -12.68
N VAL A 62 -8.97 -28.30 -12.04
CA VAL A 62 -8.91 -26.92 -12.54
C VAL A 62 -7.94 -26.12 -11.66
N GLY A 63 -6.95 -25.50 -12.27
CA GLY A 63 -6.02 -24.61 -11.58
C GLY A 63 -6.44 -23.15 -11.72
N HIS A 64 -6.45 -22.40 -10.62
CA HIS A 64 -6.60 -20.94 -10.63
C HIS A 64 -5.22 -20.28 -10.67
N LEU A 65 -5.02 -19.36 -11.61
CA LEU A 65 -3.78 -18.61 -11.76
C LEU A 65 -3.94 -17.23 -11.11
N CYS A 66 -3.05 -16.94 -10.16
CA CYS A 66 -2.82 -15.62 -9.60
C CYS A 66 -1.36 -15.21 -9.78
N THR A 67 -1.05 -14.00 -9.34
CA THR A 67 0.29 -13.47 -9.18
C THR A 67 0.61 -13.31 -7.69
N ALA A 68 1.89 -13.38 -7.35
CA ALA A 68 2.40 -13.07 -6.02
C ALA A 68 3.77 -12.39 -6.12
N ALA A 69 4.20 -11.75 -5.04
CA ALA A 69 5.54 -11.17 -4.91
C ALA A 69 6.32 -11.87 -3.79
N VAL A 70 7.56 -12.28 -4.05
CA VAL A 70 8.46 -12.82 -3.02
C VAL A 70 8.96 -11.66 -2.15
N ILE A 71 8.63 -11.68 -0.86
CA ILE A 71 8.97 -10.61 0.10
C ILE A 71 9.89 -11.07 1.24
N ALA A 72 10.10 -12.39 1.37
CA ALA A 72 11.20 -13.01 2.10
C ALA A 72 11.59 -14.32 1.38
N PRO A 73 12.73 -14.97 1.69
CA PRO A 73 13.19 -16.15 0.96
C PRO A 73 12.14 -17.25 0.82
N ASP A 74 11.31 -17.46 1.84
CA ASP A 74 10.22 -18.44 1.90
C ASP A 74 8.84 -17.79 2.15
N VAL A 75 8.63 -16.52 1.78
CA VAL A 75 7.34 -15.84 1.95
C VAL A 75 6.94 -15.09 0.69
N VAL A 76 5.73 -15.37 0.21
CA VAL A 76 5.09 -14.60 -0.86
C VAL A 76 3.89 -13.80 -0.37
N LEU A 77 3.72 -12.61 -0.93
CA LEU A 77 2.60 -11.70 -0.74
C LEU A 77 1.66 -11.82 -1.94
N THR A 78 0.36 -11.98 -1.70
CA THR A 78 -0.68 -12.13 -2.74
C THR A 78 -2.03 -11.62 -2.22
N ALA A 79 -3.08 -11.72 -3.04
CA ALA A 79 -4.43 -11.37 -2.64
C ALA A 79 -5.07 -12.51 -1.83
N ARG A 80 -5.97 -12.17 -0.91
CA ARG A 80 -6.64 -13.18 -0.09
C ARG A 80 -7.57 -14.06 -0.91
N HIS A 81 -8.27 -13.49 -1.89
CA HIS A 81 -9.15 -14.24 -2.77
C HIS A 81 -8.42 -15.30 -3.62
N CYS A 82 -7.09 -15.21 -3.74
CA CYS A 82 -6.27 -16.23 -4.42
C CYS A 82 -6.03 -17.48 -3.56
N VAL A 83 -6.23 -17.39 -2.25
CA VAL A 83 -5.83 -18.42 -1.26
C VAL A 83 -6.98 -18.82 -0.33
N ALA A 84 -8.21 -18.45 -0.67
CA ALA A 84 -9.41 -18.79 0.09
C ALA A 84 -10.54 -19.18 -0.85
N GLU A 85 -11.49 -19.95 -0.33
CA GLU A 85 -12.75 -20.23 -0.99
C GLU A 85 -13.53 -18.92 -1.19
N LEU A 86 -13.94 -18.63 -2.43
CA LEU A 86 -14.79 -17.48 -2.74
C LEU A 86 -16.25 -17.87 -2.58
N LEU A 87 -16.98 -17.12 -1.74
CA LEU A 87 -18.41 -17.34 -1.50
C LEU A 87 -19.30 -16.53 -2.45
N ALA A 88 -18.70 -15.62 -3.22
CA ALA A 88 -19.36 -14.78 -4.21
C ALA A 88 -18.59 -14.80 -5.54
N ALA A 89 -19.29 -14.53 -6.64
CA ALA A 89 -18.70 -14.51 -7.99
C ALA A 89 -17.71 -13.34 -8.21
N GLY A 90 -17.65 -12.36 -7.30
CA GLY A 90 -16.76 -11.21 -7.38
C GLY A 90 -16.66 -10.43 -6.07
N ILE A 91 -15.77 -9.43 -6.06
CA ILE A 91 -15.53 -8.56 -4.91
C ILE A 91 -16.38 -7.30 -5.04
N GLU A 92 -17.50 -7.27 -4.33
CA GLU A 92 -18.38 -6.11 -4.23
C GLU A 92 -18.12 -5.34 -2.94
N CYS A 93 -17.93 -4.02 -3.05
CA CYS A 93 -17.72 -3.14 -1.90
C CYS A 93 -18.74 -1.99 -1.88
N PRO A 94 -19.35 -1.67 -0.72
CA PRO A 94 -19.12 -2.28 0.60
C PRO A 94 -19.68 -3.71 0.67
N ALA A 95 -18.99 -4.57 1.44
CA ALA A 95 -19.40 -5.96 1.61
C ALA A 95 -20.79 -6.05 2.29
N ARG A 96 -21.69 -6.85 1.71
CA ARG A 96 -23.06 -7.07 2.22
C ARG A 96 -23.25 -8.44 2.86
N ALA A 97 -22.29 -9.34 2.66
CA ALA A 97 -22.25 -10.71 3.15
C ALA A 97 -20.79 -11.17 3.19
N PRO A 98 -20.48 -12.31 3.85
CA PRO A 98 -19.17 -12.94 3.77
C PRO A 98 -18.75 -13.19 2.31
N GLN A 99 -17.53 -12.78 1.94
CA GLN A 99 -17.00 -12.91 0.59
C GLN A 99 -16.02 -14.08 0.45
N VAL A 100 -15.38 -14.46 1.55
CA VAL A 100 -14.47 -15.61 1.61
C VAL A 100 -14.82 -16.57 2.73
N GLY A 101 -14.65 -17.86 2.45
CA GLY A 101 -14.78 -18.97 3.39
C GLY A 101 -13.42 -19.39 3.97
N ALA A 102 -13.21 -20.70 4.03
CA ALA A 102 -11.96 -21.27 4.53
C ALA A 102 -10.77 -20.95 3.60
N SER A 103 -9.57 -20.86 4.17
CA SER A 103 -8.35 -20.86 3.37
C SER A 103 -8.21 -22.19 2.61
N LEU A 104 -7.68 -22.12 1.40
CA LEU A 104 -7.30 -23.31 0.64
C LEU A 104 -6.24 -24.11 1.41
N HIS A 105 -6.08 -25.40 1.08
CA HIS A 105 -4.98 -26.18 1.64
C HIS A 105 -3.64 -25.58 1.17
N PRO A 106 -2.69 -25.22 2.07
CA PRO A 106 -1.46 -24.54 1.65
C PRO A 106 -0.66 -25.33 0.60
N GLY A 107 -0.60 -26.65 0.72
CA GLY A 107 0.07 -27.52 -0.25
C GLY A 107 -0.55 -27.55 -1.65
N ALA A 108 -1.76 -27.01 -1.82
CA ALA A 108 -2.40 -26.82 -3.13
C ALA A 108 -1.88 -25.58 -3.87
N LEU A 109 -1.13 -24.70 -3.18
CA LEU A 109 -0.59 -23.46 -3.73
C LEU A 109 0.83 -23.71 -4.25
N ALA A 110 1.02 -23.61 -5.56
CA ALA A 110 2.29 -23.84 -6.23
C ALA A 110 2.89 -22.51 -6.74
N VAL A 111 4.16 -22.25 -6.42
CA VAL A 111 4.87 -21.02 -6.82
C VAL A 111 5.76 -21.29 -8.03
N HIS A 112 5.57 -20.49 -9.10
CA HIS A 112 6.33 -20.58 -10.34
C HIS A 112 7.07 -19.25 -10.62
N PRO A 113 8.41 -19.19 -10.49
CA PRO A 113 9.17 -17.95 -10.68
C PRO A 113 9.53 -17.65 -12.15
N SER A 114 9.36 -18.63 -13.03
CA SER A 114 9.61 -18.51 -14.47
C SER A 114 8.74 -17.42 -15.09
N ALA A 115 9.29 -16.67 -16.06
CA ALA A 115 8.52 -15.70 -16.83
C ALA A 115 7.37 -16.35 -17.64
N ASP A 116 7.44 -17.66 -17.91
CA ASP A 116 6.31 -18.44 -18.40
C ASP A 116 5.92 -19.49 -17.35
N ALA A 117 4.80 -19.25 -16.67
CA ALA A 117 4.26 -20.09 -15.61
C ALA A 117 3.77 -21.46 -16.11
N ARG A 118 3.67 -21.65 -17.43
CA ARG A 118 3.30 -22.93 -18.06
C ARG A 118 4.50 -23.85 -18.23
N THR A 119 5.71 -23.35 -17.93
CA THR A 119 6.96 -24.07 -18.12
C THR A 119 7.64 -24.40 -16.78
N GLY A 120 8.23 -25.59 -16.73
CA GLY A 120 9.00 -26.05 -15.57
C GLY A 120 8.14 -26.47 -14.38
N PRO A 121 8.74 -27.18 -13.41
CA PRO A 121 8.08 -27.53 -12.17
C PRO A 121 7.91 -26.30 -11.26
N PRO A 122 6.99 -26.36 -10.27
CA PRO A 122 6.94 -25.35 -9.22
C PRO A 122 8.25 -25.32 -8.43
N ALA A 123 8.66 -24.12 -8.01
CA ALA A 123 9.85 -23.92 -7.19
C ALA A 123 9.60 -24.26 -5.71
N ALA A 124 8.38 -24.05 -5.23
CA ALA A 124 7.97 -24.30 -3.86
C ALA A 124 6.44 -24.46 -3.78
N PHE A 125 5.97 -25.01 -2.66
CA PHE A 125 4.57 -25.11 -2.31
C PHE A 125 4.27 -24.34 -1.03
N GLY A 126 2.99 -23.98 -0.81
CA GLY A 126 2.57 -23.37 0.44
C GLY A 126 2.67 -24.33 1.63
N ARG A 127 3.16 -23.81 2.76
CA ARG A 127 3.21 -24.46 4.08
C ARG A 127 2.15 -23.90 5.03
N ALA A 128 1.96 -22.58 5.05
CA ALA A 128 0.88 -21.94 5.79
C ALA A 128 0.39 -20.66 5.09
N ILE A 129 -0.87 -20.32 5.31
CA ILE A 129 -1.52 -19.11 4.80
C ILE A 129 -1.81 -18.19 5.98
N HIS A 130 -1.50 -16.90 5.81
CA HIS A 130 -1.71 -15.86 6.81
C HIS A 130 -2.50 -14.72 6.16
N ALA A 131 -3.65 -14.38 6.72
CA ALA A 131 -4.51 -13.33 6.20
C ALA A 131 -5.17 -12.55 7.35
N PRO A 132 -5.67 -11.32 7.09
CA PRO A 132 -6.49 -10.59 8.05
C PRO A 132 -7.67 -11.43 8.56
N ARG A 133 -8.06 -11.27 9.83
CA ARG A 133 -9.16 -12.04 10.44
C ARG A 133 -10.52 -11.40 10.17
N THR A 134 -10.95 -11.44 8.91
CA THR A 134 -12.24 -10.96 8.42
C THR A 134 -12.78 -11.94 7.37
N ASP A 135 -14.04 -11.88 6.99
CA ASP A 135 -14.60 -12.61 5.84
C ASP A 135 -14.95 -11.66 4.67
N ALA A 136 -14.79 -10.35 4.87
CA ALA A 136 -14.87 -9.33 3.83
C ALA A 136 -13.49 -9.12 3.17
N LEU A 137 -13.49 -9.00 1.85
CA LEU A 137 -12.31 -8.69 1.04
C LEU A 137 -12.10 -7.17 0.89
N CYS A 138 -13.17 -6.38 1.02
CA CYS A 138 -13.05 -4.91 1.01
C CYS A 138 -12.04 -4.43 2.05
N ASP A 139 -11.12 -3.57 1.63
CA ASP A 139 -10.03 -3.03 2.45
C ASP A 139 -9.01 -4.06 2.98
N ALA A 140 -9.22 -5.37 2.78
CA ALA A 140 -8.46 -6.44 3.45
C ALA A 140 -8.15 -7.66 2.55
N ASP A 141 -8.16 -7.49 1.23
CA ASP A 141 -7.82 -8.52 0.26
C ASP A 141 -6.30 -8.72 0.10
N LEU A 142 -5.67 -9.16 1.18
CA LEU A 142 -4.24 -9.41 1.27
C LEU A 142 -3.98 -10.71 2.02
N ALA A 143 -3.02 -11.49 1.55
CA ALA A 143 -2.55 -12.69 2.22
C ALA A 143 -1.04 -12.91 2.02
N LEU A 144 -0.44 -13.61 2.97
CA LEU A 144 0.91 -14.13 2.89
C LEU A 144 0.86 -15.65 2.85
N VAL A 145 1.75 -16.25 2.07
CA VAL A 145 1.95 -17.69 2.06
C VAL A 145 3.40 -17.96 2.45
N THR A 146 3.60 -18.64 3.58
CA THR A 146 4.91 -19.21 3.92
C THR A 146 5.11 -20.48 3.11
N LEU A 147 6.30 -20.66 2.55
CA LEU A 147 6.61 -21.73 1.62
C LEU A 147 7.27 -22.91 2.34
N ASP A 148 7.21 -24.09 1.72
CA ASP A 148 7.87 -25.31 2.21
C ASP A 148 9.41 -25.22 2.11
N ARG A 149 9.91 -24.38 1.20
CA ARG A 149 11.33 -24.10 1.00
C ARG A 149 11.55 -22.69 0.43
N PRO A 150 12.77 -22.12 0.58
CA PRO A 150 13.10 -20.85 -0.05
C PRO A 150 13.08 -20.91 -1.58
N VAL A 151 12.67 -19.82 -2.23
CA VAL A 151 12.73 -19.66 -3.69
C VAL A 151 13.96 -18.85 -4.06
N ALA A 152 14.66 -19.26 -5.12
CA ALA A 152 15.91 -18.65 -5.59
C ALA A 152 15.68 -17.33 -6.36
N VAL A 153 14.96 -16.38 -5.77
CA VAL A 153 14.77 -15.02 -6.30
C VAL A 153 14.96 -13.99 -5.17
N PRO A 154 15.47 -12.78 -5.46
CA PRO A 154 15.69 -11.77 -4.42
C PRO A 154 14.34 -11.26 -3.88
N PRO A 155 14.16 -11.16 -2.55
CA PRO A 155 12.95 -10.58 -1.98
C PRO A 155 12.76 -9.10 -2.33
N MET A 156 11.51 -8.69 -2.56
CA MET A 156 11.10 -7.30 -2.75
C MET A 156 10.86 -6.61 -1.42
N ARG A 157 11.17 -5.31 -1.38
CA ARG A 157 10.92 -4.46 -0.22
C ARG A 157 9.49 -3.92 -0.23
N LEU A 158 8.94 -3.71 0.96
CA LEU A 158 7.63 -3.10 1.16
C LEU A 158 7.76 -1.63 1.51
N ALA A 159 6.84 -0.81 1.01
CA ALA A 159 6.76 0.58 1.39
C ALA A 159 6.24 0.70 2.84
N ARG A 160 7.14 1.03 3.77
CA ARG A 160 6.80 1.16 5.20
C ARG A 160 6.45 2.60 5.63
N GLY A 161 7.09 3.58 5.01
CA GLY A 161 6.94 5.01 5.36
C GLY A 161 6.28 5.86 4.26
N LYS A 162 6.25 5.39 3.01
CA LYS A 162 5.63 6.13 1.91
C LYS A 162 4.11 6.00 1.99
N ARG A 163 3.43 7.15 2.06
CA ARG A 163 1.98 7.22 1.83
C ARG A 163 1.79 7.52 0.34
N PRO A 164 1.19 6.61 -0.44
CA PRO A 164 0.89 6.89 -1.84
C PRO A 164 -0.03 8.11 -1.94
N ARG A 165 0.19 8.93 -2.97
CA ARG A 165 -0.58 10.14 -3.26
C ARG A 165 -1.19 10.02 -4.65
N VAL A 166 -2.27 10.75 -4.86
CA VAL A 166 -2.84 10.92 -6.20
C VAL A 166 -1.78 11.54 -7.11
N GLY A 167 -1.59 10.93 -8.29
CA GLY A 167 -0.59 11.31 -9.27
C GLY A 167 0.77 10.61 -9.15
N ASP A 168 1.05 9.91 -8.04
CA ASP A 168 2.22 9.03 -7.97
C ASP A 168 2.08 7.90 -9.03
N ARG A 169 3.21 7.37 -9.51
CA ARG A 169 3.26 6.34 -10.56
C ARG A 169 3.66 4.98 -10.02
N ILE A 170 3.07 3.94 -10.57
CA ILE A 170 3.39 2.55 -10.26
C ILE A 170 3.77 1.74 -11.50
N VAL A 171 4.58 0.71 -11.28
CA VAL A 171 4.70 -0.45 -12.17
C VAL A 171 3.74 -1.55 -11.69
N ALA A 172 2.82 -1.95 -12.56
CA ALA A 172 2.01 -3.14 -12.38
C ALA A 172 2.70 -4.34 -13.04
N VAL A 173 2.76 -5.49 -12.35
CA VAL A 173 3.39 -6.72 -12.87
C VAL A 173 2.50 -7.91 -12.56
N GLY A 174 2.28 -8.79 -13.55
CA GLY A 174 1.44 -9.97 -13.37
C GLY A 174 1.50 -10.98 -14.52
N TYR A 175 0.74 -12.07 -14.36
CA TYR A 175 0.66 -13.22 -15.26
C TYR A 175 -0.72 -13.38 -15.92
N GLY A 176 -1.57 -12.36 -15.83
CA GLY A 176 -2.96 -12.37 -16.28
C GLY A 176 -3.14 -12.52 -17.80
N GLN A 177 -4.41 -12.46 -18.22
CA GLN A 177 -4.86 -12.62 -19.60
C GLN A 177 -4.53 -11.43 -20.49
N LEU A 178 -4.25 -11.68 -21.79
CA LEU A 178 -4.08 -10.61 -22.79
C LEU A 178 -5.46 -10.05 -23.19
N GLY A 179 -5.94 -9.05 -22.45
CA GLY A 179 -7.31 -8.55 -22.61
C GLY A 179 -8.36 -9.65 -22.36
N ASP A 180 -9.60 -9.41 -22.80
CA ASP A 180 -10.73 -10.28 -22.45
C ASP A 180 -10.74 -11.66 -23.15
N ARG A 181 -9.79 -11.92 -24.07
CA ARG A 181 -9.75 -13.13 -24.93
C ARG A 181 -8.37 -13.75 -25.12
N GLY A 182 -7.34 -13.26 -24.43
CA GLY A 182 -5.96 -13.68 -24.65
C GLY A 182 -5.45 -14.79 -23.73
N GLY A 183 -4.34 -15.41 -24.11
CA GLY A 183 -3.66 -16.41 -23.29
C GLY A 183 -3.09 -15.84 -21.98
N GLN A 184 -3.07 -16.65 -20.93
CA GLN A 184 -2.54 -16.32 -19.60
C GLN A 184 -1.22 -17.06 -19.30
N GLY A 185 -0.50 -16.63 -18.27
CA GLY A 185 0.67 -17.34 -17.73
C GLY A 185 2.02 -16.82 -18.20
N LEU A 186 2.07 -15.75 -19.00
CA LEU A 186 3.32 -15.03 -19.30
C LEU A 186 3.42 -13.79 -18.41
N ARG A 187 4.56 -13.60 -17.73
CA ARG A 187 4.81 -12.42 -16.91
C ARG A 187 4.98 -11.17 -17.76
N ARG A 188 4.23 -10.13 -17.43
CA ARG A 188 4.23 -8.83 -18.12
C ARG A 188 4.20 -7.71 -17.11
N PHE A 189 4.53 -6.51 -17.57
CA PHE A 189 4.55 -5.33 -16.74
C PHE A 189 4.12 -4.08 -17.52
N ARG A 190 3.59 -3.08 -16.80
CA ARG A 190 3.29 -1.75 -17.32
C ARG A 190 3.74 -0.73 -16.30
N SER A 191 4.62 0.16 -16.74
CA SER A 191 5.02 1.37 -16.05
C SER A 191 4.05 2.51 -16.32
N ASP A 192 4.25 3.63 -15.65
CA ASP A 192 3.53 4.89 -15.78
C ASP A 192 2.03 4.79 -15.48
N VAL A 193 1.63 3.88 -14.60
CA VAL A 193 0.24 3.77 -14.14
C VAL A 193 0.00 4.79 -13.03
N SER A 194 -0.93 5.72 -13.25
CA SER A 194 -1.28 6.75 -12.27
C SER A 194 -2.12 6.21 -11.11
N ILE A 195 -1.79 6.63 -9.89
CA ILE A 195 -2.69 6.55 -8.75
C ILE A 195 -3.75 7.66 -8.86
N LEU A 196 -5.02 7.26 -8.86
CA LEU A 196 -6.17 8.15 -9.07
C LEU A 196 -6.88 8.51 -7.76
N SER A 197 -6.90 7.60 -6.80
CA SER A 197 -7.40 7.88 -5.44
C SER A 197 -6.74 6.97 -4.41
N VAL A 198 -6.70 7.43 -3.17
CA VAL A 198 -6.09 6.70 -2.06
C VAL A 198 -7.03 6.78 -0.85
N SER A 199 -7.42 5.62 -0.33
CA SER A 199 -8.10 5.47 0.95
C SER A 199 -7.10 5.00 2.02
N PRO A 200 -7.49 4.88 3.30
CA PRO A 200 -6.62 4.32 4.34
C PRO A 200 -6.08 2.93 4.00
N ALA A 201 -6.89 2.08 3.34
CA ALA A 201 -6.58 0.67 3.11
C ALA A 201 -6.46 0.28 1.63
N GLU A 202 -6.92 1.11 0.70
CA GLU A 202 -6.91 0.83 -0.72
C GLU A 202 -6.36 2.02 -1.52
N MET A 203 -5.96 1.73 -2.75
CA MET A 203 -5.67 2.75 -3.75
C MET A 203 -6.27 2.33 -5.09
N VAL A 204 -6.86 3.29 -5.79
CA VAL A 204 -7.39 3.11 -7.13
C VAL A 204 -6.38 3.66 -8.11
N VAL A 205 -6.07 2.87 -9.12
CA VAL A 205 -5.15 3.25 -10.19
C VAL A 205 -5.88 3.22 -11.52
N ASP A 206 -5.26 3.87 -12.52
CA ASP A 206 -5.73 3.81 -13.89
C ASP A 206 -5.65 2.38 -14.44
N GLU A 207 -6.24 2.16 -15.61
CA GLU A 207 -6.21 0.89 -16.32
C GLU A 207 -4.78 0.31 -16.34
N SER A 208 -4.63 -0.90 -15.81
CA SER A 208 -3.32 -1.55 -15.72
C SER A 208 -3.36 -3.07 -15.84
N THR A 209 -4.43 -3.74 -15.37
CA THR A 209 -4.39 -5.20 -15.17
C THR A 209 -5.64 -5.90 -15.68
N CYS A 210 -5.57 -7.23 -15.79
CA CYS A 210 -6.65 -8.10 -16.26
C CYS A 210 -6.78 -9.36 -15.39
N SER A 211 -7.74 -10.23 -15.72
CA SER A 211 -7.96 -11.50 -15.05
C SER A 211 -6.68 -12.33 -14.92
N GLY A 212 -6.35 -12.77 -13.70
CA GLY A 212 -5.14 -13.53 -13.40
C GLY A 212 -3.92 -12.70 -12.95
N ASP A 213 -3.99 -11.37 -13.04
CA ASP A 213 -3.01 -10.48 -12.40
C ASP A 213 -3.25 -10.34 -10.89
N SER A 214 -4.39 -10.85 -10.39
CA SER A 214 -4.78 -10.84 -8.98
C SER A 214 -3.63 -11.24 -8.06
N GLY A 215 -3.41 -10.47 -6.99
CA GLY A 215 -2.29 -10.65 -6.08
C GLY A 215 -0.95 -10.07 -6.56
N GLY A 216 -0.89 -9.53 -7.78
CA GLY A 216 0.29 -8.85 -8.31
C GLY A 216 0.62 -7.56 -7.56
N PRO A 217 1.91 -7.20 -7.43
CA PRO A 217 2.31 -6.00 -6.71
C PRO A 217 2.07 -4.74 -7.54
N ALA A 218 1.63 -3.68 -6.86
CA ALA A 218 1.85 -2.30 -7.30
C ALA A 218 3.22 -1.84 -6.77
N ILE A 219 4.16 -1.67 -7.68
CA ILE A 219 5.54 -1.27 -7.36
C ILE A 219 5.66 0.23 -7.57
N ASP A 220 6.11 0.95 -6.56
CA ASP A 220 6.40 2.37 -6.66
C ASP A 220 7.55 2.64 -7.65
N GLU A 221 7.36 3.52 -8.64
CA GLU A 221 8.40 3.77 -9.65
C GLU A 221 9.63 4.49 -9.10
N ASP A 222 9.47 5.32 -8.06
CA ASP A 222 10.59 6.09 -7.50
C ASP A 222 11.48 5.22 -6.61
N THR A 223 10.87 4.28 -5.88
CA THR A 223 11.54 3.54 -4.80
C THR A 223 11.74 2.06 -5.10
N GLY A 224 10.98 1.49 -6.04
CA GLY A 224 10.94 0.04 -6.30
C GLY A 224 10.29 -0.77 -5.17
N GLU A 225 9.65 -0.12 -4.20
CA GLU A 225 8.98 -0.78 -3.06
C GLU A 225 7.53 -1.11 -3.40
N ILE A 226 7.00 -2.19 -2.82
CA ILE A 226 5.60 -2.58 -2.99
C ILE A 226 4.71 -1.64 -2.17
N LEU A 227 3.77 -0.97 -2.83
CA LEU A 227 2.74 -0.12 -2.22
C LEU A 227 1.46 -0.88 -1.89
N GLY A 228 1.13 -1.90 -2.69
CA GLY A 228 -0.12 -2.65 -2.57
C GLY A 228 -0.15 -3.91 -3.41
N VAL A 229 -1.25 -4.64 -3.25
CA VAL A 229 -1.53 -5.93 -3.88
C VAL A 229 -2.82 -5.80 -4.68
N LEU A 230 -2.82 -6.24 -5.95
CA LEU A 230 -4.00 -6.15 -6.80
C LEU A 230 -5.14 -7.01 -6.23
N SER A 231 -6.25 -6.36 -5.90
CA SER A 231 -7.46 -7.01 -5.38
C SER A 231 -8.48 -7.23 -6.49
N ARG A 232 -8.89 -6.15 -7.17
CA ARG A 232 -9.99 -6.19 -8.14
C ARG A 232 -9.80 -5.17 -9.25
N GLY A 233 -10.57 -5.33 -10.32
CA GLY A 233 -10.64 -4.40 -11.45
C GLY A 233 -12.06 -4.21 -11.94
N SER A 234 -12.23 -3.28 -12.88
CA SER A 234 -13.48 -3.12 -13.64
C SER A 234 -13.86 -4.40 -14.39
N SER A 235 -15.12 -4.50 -14.80
CA SER A 235 -15.65 -5.64 -15.56
C SER A 235 -15.01 -5.82 -16.94
N THR A 236 -14.37 -4.78 -17.47
CA THR A 236 -13.53 -4.84 -18.66
C THR A 236 -12.08 -4.59 -18.25
N CYS A 237 -11.16 -5.35 -18.84
CA CYS A 237 -9.74 -5.14 -18.58
C CYS A 237 -9.25 -3.80 -19.15
N ALA A 238 -9.82 -3.39 -20.28
CA ALA A 238 -9.42 -2.18 -21.00
C ALA A 238 -10.56 -1.19 -21.26
N GLY A 239 -10.21 0.07 -21.52
CA GLY A 239 -11.10 1.12 -22.01
C GLY A 239 -11.31 2.30 -21.06
N ALA A 240 -12.01 3.32 -21.55
CA ALA A 240 -12.29 4.54 -20.78
C ALA A 240 -13.09 4.20 -19.51
N GLY A 241 -12.48 4.45 -18.34
CA GLY A 241 -13.07 4.14 -17.04
C GLY A 241 -12.72 2.76 -16.47
N ALA A 242 -11.85 1.98 -17.13
CA ALA A 242 -11.25 0.80 -16.53
C ALA A 242 -10.34 1.23 -15.36
N ARG A 243 -10.56 0.67 -14.17
CA ARG A 243 -9.84 1.02 -12.95
C ARG A 243 -9.45 -0.25 -12.24
N ASN A 244 -8.31 -0.21 -11.56
CA ASN A 244 -7.86 -1.31 -10.72
C ASN A 244 -7.70 -0.84 -9.29
N VAL A 245 -8.06 -1.71 -8.34
CA VAL A 245 -7.98 -1.42 -6.91
C VAL A 245 -6.96 -2.34 -6.28
N TYR A 246 -6.01 -1.73 -5.59
CA TYR A 246 -4.97 -2.40 -4.85
C TYR A 246 -5.22 -2.23 -3.35
N THR A 247 -5.14 -3.32 -2.59
CA THR A 247 -5.06 -3.28 -1.13
C THR A 247 -3.67 -2.82 -0.72
N ARG A 248 -3.58 -1.74 0.05
CA ARG A 248 -2.31 -1.14 0.49
C ARG A 248 -1.61 -2.07 1.47
N VAL A 249 -0.26 -2.10 1.43
CA VAL A 249 0.52 -2.93 2.38
C VAL A 249 0.67 -2.28 3.76
N THR A 250 0.65 -0.94 3.84
CA THR A 250 0.93 -0.18 5.07
C THR A 250 0.02 -0.56 6.26
N PRO A 251 -1.31 -0.73 6.10
CA PRO A 251 -2.18 -1.14 7.20
C PRO A 251 -1.89 -2.55 7.73
N PHE A 252 -1.20 -3.38 6.97
CA PHE A 252 -0.95 -4.79 7.29
C PHE A 252 0.49 -5.08 7.69
N LEU A 253 1.32 -4.05 7.91
CA LEU A 253 2.73 -4.25 8.28
C LEU A 253 2.90 -5.10 9.54
N GLU A 254 2.04 -4.97 10.55
CA GLU A 254 2.11 -5.83 11.75
C GLU A 254 1.90 -7.32 11.42
N LEU A 255 0.95 -7.63 10.53
CA LEU A 255 0.73 -9.01 10.07
C LEU A 255 1.94 -9.50 9.29
N ILE A 256 2.44 -8.68 8.36
CA ILE A 256 3.57 -9.02 7.50
C ILE A 256 4.81 -9.27 8.38
N ASP A 257 5.15 -8.35 9.28
CA ASP A 257 6.32 -8.38 10.17
C ASP A 257 6.36 -9.66 11.00
N ARG A 258 5.22 -10.01 11.59
CA ARG A 258 5.06 -11.26 12.35
C ARG A 258 5.37 -12.51 11.51
N VAL A 259 4.99 -12.50 10.23
CA VAL A 259 5.19 -13.65 9.33
C VAL A 259 6.62 -13.70 8.80
N VAL A 260 7.20 -12.56 8.41
CA VAL A 260 8.57 -12.50 7.90
C VAL A 260 9.63 -12.59 9.02
N GLY A 261 9.21 -12.62 10.28
CA GLY A 261 10.11 -12.68 11.44
C GLY A 261 10.88 -11.38 11.68
N VAL A 262 10.36 -10.25 11.18
CA VAL A 262 10.87 -8.92 11.52
C VAL A 262 10.16 -8.52 12.81
N GLU A 263 10.88 -8.31 13.91
CA GLU A 263 10.26 -7.77 15.12
C GLU A 263 9.56 -6.45 14.77
N PRO A 264 8.29 -6.25 15.15
CA PRO A 264 7.62 -4.98 14.92
C PRO A 264 8.45 -3.87 15.58
N PRO A 265 8.62 -2.71 14.94
CA PRO A 265 9.27 -1.59 15.60
C PRO A 265 8.54 -1.35 16.93
N PRO A 266 9.28 -1.06 18.03
CA PRO A 266 8.66 -0.79 19.31
C PRO A 266 7.58 0.27 19.11
N SER A 267 6.41 0.03 19.71
CA SER A 267 5.27 0.95 19.64
C SER A 267 5.76 2.38 19.86
N PRO A 268 5.33 3.37 19.05
CA PRO A 268 5.82 4.74 19.18
C PRO A 268 5.71 5.16 20.64
N ALA A 269 6.84 5.57 21.21
CA ALA A 269 6.88 5.99 22.60
C ALA A 269 5.78 7.03 22.82
N PRO A 270 5.00 6.95 23.92
CA PRO A 270 4.08 8.02 24.26
C PRO A 270 4.85 9.35 24.25
N PRO A 271 4.20 10.46 23.87
CA PRO A 271 4.86 11.77 23.80
C PRO A 271 5.66 12.01 25.08
N PRO A 272 6.86 12.63 24.97
CA PRO A 272 7.74 12.79 26.12
C PRO A 272 6.95 13.44 27.25
N ALA A 273 6.88 12.74 28.39
CA ALA A 273 6.15 13.22 29.55
C ALA A 273 6.81 14.52 30.06
N ASN A 274 5.98 15.46 30.51
CA ASN A 274 6.42 16.78 30.94
C ASN A 274 7.35 16.69 32.17
N ASP A 275 8.46 17.44 32.19
CA ASP A 275 9.41 17.46 33.32
C ASP A 275 9.00 18.52 34.36
N VAL A 276 9.74 18.61 35.47
CA VAL A 276 9.44 19.48 36.60
C VAL A 276 9.33 20.94 36.18
N GLY A 277 8.16 21.54 36.43
CA GLY A 277 7.84 22.93 36.10
C GLY A 277 6.94 23.11 34.89
N GLU A 278 6.78 22.10 34.05
CA GLU A 278 5.89 22.15 32.89
C GLU A 278 4.43 21.92 33.30
N PRO A 279 3.46 22.47 32.55
CA PRO A 279 2.05 22.44 32.94
C PRO A 279 1.47 21.02 32.94
N CYS A 280 0.56 20.75 33.86
CA CYS A 280 -0.16 19.48 33.96
C CYS A 280 -1.59 19.65 34.49
N SER A 281 -2.47 18.76 34.05
CA SER A 281 -3.82 18.59 34.58
C SER A 281 -3.95 17.44 35.57
N ASP A 282 -3.10 16.42 35.44
CA ASP A 282 -3.02 15.24 36.30
C ASP A 282 -1.60 14.64 36.27
N GLY A 283 -1.34 13.61 37.07
CA GLY A 283 -0.01 12.99 37.15
C GLY A 283 0.41 12.22 35.90
N GLY A 284 -0.54 11.80 35.05
CA GLY A 284 -0.29 10.98 33.87
C GLY A 284 0.47 11.71 32.76
N THR A 285 0.45 13.04 32.75
CA THR A 285 1.22 13.85 31.80
C THR A 285 2.65 14.15 32.26
N CYS A 286 3.02 13.77 33.49
CA CYS A 286 4.31 14.11 34.10
C CYS A 286 5.28 12.93 34.12
N ALA A 287 6.56 13.18 33.82
CA ALA A 287 7.60 12.14 33.78
C ALA A 287 7.79 11.40 35.12
N ALA A 288 7.52 12.07 36.24
CA ALA A 288 7.57 11.49 37.58
C ALA A 288 6.19 11.09 38.14
N GLY A 289 5.13 11.16 37.33
CA GLY A 289 3.77 10.75 37.72
C GLY A 289 3.05 11.71 38.68
N LEU A 290 3.59 12.92 38.91
CA LEU A 290 3.10 13.85 39.94
C LEU A 290 2.82 15.24 39.36
N CYS A 291 1.59 15.70 39.53
CA CYS A 291 1.15 17.06 39.21
C CYS A 291 0.83 17.83 40.49
N LEU A 292 1.55 18.92 40.76
CA LEU A 292 1.32 19.76 41.93
C LEU A 292 0.37 20.90 41.56
N GLY A 293 -0.77 21.01 42.23
CA GLY A 293 -1.78 22.03 41.95
C GLY A 293 -2.76 21.67 40.82
N ALA A 294 -2.92 20.38 40.50
CA ALA A 294 -3.98 19.90 39.61
C ALA A 294 -5.36 20.47 40.01
N PRO A 295 -6.23 20.83 39.05
CA PRO A 295 -6.19 20.49 37.62
C PRO A 295 -5.46 21.50 36.71
N SER A 296 -4.82 22.53 37.27
CA SER A 296 -4.04 23.53 36.51
C SER A 296 -2.73 23.79 37.23
N GLY A 297 -1.91 22.74 37.29
CA GLY A 297 -0.69 22.68 38.07
C GLY A 297 0.56 22.59 37.20
N TYR A 298 1.67 22.21 37.83
CA TYR A 298 2.91 21.87 37.14
C TYR A 298 3.47 20.54 37.61
N CYS A 299 4.16 19.85 36.70
CA CYS A 299 4.79 18.58 36.99
C CYS A 299 5.84 18.75 38.08
N THR A 300 5.87 17.81 39.02
CA THR A 300 6.83 17.79 40.11
C THR A 300 7.45 16.40 40.24
N ARG A 301 8.47 16.25 41.09
CA ARG A 301 9.08 14.96 41.41
C ARG A 301 9.25 14.78 42.92
N PRO A 302 9.32 13.52 43.41
CA PRO A 302 9.69 13.23 44.78
C PRO A 302 11.07 13.79 45.14
N CYS A 303 11.24 14.27 46.36
CA CYS A 303 12.52 14.71 46.91
C CYS A 303 12.71 14.25 48.36
N GLY A 304 13.97 14.20 48.80
CA GLY A 304 14.33 13.73 50.15
C GLY A 304 15.50 12.73 50.18
N GLY A 305 16.06 12.54 51.37
CA GLY A 305 17.25 11.69 51.56
C GLY A 305 18.51 12.28 50.89
N THR A 306 19.57 11.48 50.79
CA THR A 306 20.88 11.92 50.25
C THR A 306 20.95 11.96 48.72
N ALA A 307 19.97 11.36 48.01
CA ALA A 307 20.05 11.13 46.56
C ALA A 307 19.00 11.86 45.71
N LYS A 308 17.86 12.33 46.26
CA LYS A 308 16.78 12.95 45.48
C LYS A 308 16.71 14.46 45.72
N ARG A 309 17.44 15.23 44.88
CA ARG A 309 17.49 16.70 44.90
C ARG A 309 16.51 17.31 43.89
N CYS A 310 15.98 18.48 44.24
CA CYS A 310 15.15 19.26 43.31
C CYS A 310 15.99 20.04 42.30
N PRO A 311 15.47 20.28 41.08
CA PRO A 311 16.10 21.19 40.11
C PRO A 311 16.24 22.62 40.66
N ASN A 312 17.09 23.41 40.00
CA ASN A 312 17.26 24.83 40.31
C ASN A 312 15.92 25.56 40.20
N GLY A 313 15.64 26.46 41.15
CA GLY A 313 14.35 27.16 41.27
C GLY A 313 13.31 26.46 42.14
N TYR A 314 13.52 25.20 42.51
CA TYR A 314 12.60 24.41 43.33
C TYR A 314 13.22 24.06 44.69
N ARG A 315 12.39 23.94 45.72
CA ARG A 315 12.76 23.43 47.05
C ARG A 315 11.95 22.19 47.38
N CYS A 316 12.58 21.31 48.16
CA CYS A 316 11.88 20.13 48.66
C CYS A 316 10.92 20.55 49.77
N THR A 317 9.63 20.44 49.49
CA THR A 317 8.56 20.85 50.40
C THR A 317 7.73 19.64 50.77
N ARG A 318 7.36 19.52 52.04
CA ARG A 318 6.45 18.47 52.51
C ARG A 318 5.01 18.97 52.28
N PRO A 319 4.22 18.34 51.39
CA PRO A 319 2.85 18.78 51.17
C PRO A 319 2.02 18.57 52.44
N ALA A 320 1.07 19.47 52.70
CA ALA A 320 0.10 19.31 53.79
C ALA A 320 -0.74 18.03 53.56
N PRO A 321 -1.29 17.39 54.61
CA PRO A 321 -2.00 16.11 54.50
C PRO A 321 -3.36 16.31 53.82
N ALA A 322 -3.37 16.42 52.48
CA ALA A 322 -4.58 16.50 51.67
C ALA A 322 -4.37 15.97 50.23
N ALA A 323 -3.42 15.05 50.00
CA ALA A 323 -3.24 14.41 48.70
C ALA A 323 -3.24 12.87 48.84
N PRO A 324 -4.03 12.10 48.05
CA PRO A 324 -4.21 10.66 48.25
C PRO A 324 -2.99 9.78 47.90
N ALA A 325 -1.91 10.37 47.38
CA ALA A 325 -0.79 9.61 46.79
C ALA A 325 0.51 9.59 47.62
N VAL A 326 0.54 10.20 48.82
CA VAL A 326 1.76 10.23 49.68
C VAL A 326 1.64 9.27 50.88
N ALA A 327 0.71 8.33 50.84
CA ALA A 327 0.49 7.36 51.93
C ALA A 327 1.37 6.10 51.84
N SER A 328 2.29 6.00 50.88
CA SER A 328 3.18 4.85 50.70
C SER A 328 4.66 5.22 50.88
N GLY A 329 5.04 5.52 52.13
CA GLY A 329 6.28 5.04 52.76
C GLY A 329 7.69 5.37 52.19
N SER A 330 7.89 6.23 51.17
CA SER A 330 9.28 6.47 50.68
C SER A 330 9.60 7.86 50.12
N VAL A 331 8.75 8.87 50.33
CA VAL A 331 8.96 10.23 49.81
C VAL A 331 8.95 11.25 50.94
N ALA A 332 10.04 12.02 51.12
CA ALA A 332 10.16 13.00 52.20
C ALA A 332 9.51 14.36 51.86
N GLY A 333 9.29 14.64 50.57
CA GLY A 333 8.61 15.82 50.04
C GLY A 333 8.50 15.81 48.51
N VAL A 334 7.99 16.89 47.93
CA VAL A 334 7.93 17.14 46.48
C VAL A 334 8.62 18.46 46.13
N CYS A 335 9.09 18.59 44.90
CA CYS A 335 9.74 19.82 44.44
C CYS A 335 8.72 20.91 44.13
N ALA A 336 8.68 21.96 44.96
CA ALA A 336 7.81 23.12 44.77
C ALA A 336 8.62 24.38 44.49
N VAL A 337 8.07 25.31 43.71
CA VAL A 337 8.69 26.62 43.42
C VAL A 337 8.98 27.36 44.73
N ARG A 338 10.12 28.04 44.80
CA ARG A 338 10.43 28.96 45.90
C ARG A 338 9.43 30.12 45.90
N SER A 339 8.60 30.23 46.95
CA SER A 339 7.96 31.50 47.29
C SER A 339 8.97 32.54 47.77
#